data_AF-A0A8X7P5F1-F1
#
_entry.id   AF-A0A8X7P5F1-F1
#
_cell.length_a   1.000
_cell.length_b   1.000
_cell.length_c   1.000
_cell.angle_alpha   90.00
_cell.angle_beta   90.00
_cell.angle_gamma   90.00
#
_symmetry.space_group_name_H-M   'P 1'
#
loop_
_entity.id
_entity.type
_entity.pdbx_description
1 polymer ?
#
loop_
_entity_poly.entity_id
_entity_poly.type
_entity_poly.pdbx_seq_one_letter_code
_entity_poly.pdbx_strand_id
1 'polypeptide(L)'
;MAMIIGFLDIFIAFIFFLVFRCLLLYKQTHKFCPRTGQFLGCFRVCSSKSIVSTTVDPVNIHYILSSNFVNYPKGMEFKKIFEVIEDAIFNIDSGMWEDMRNSSHAIFSRQDFQSLWVSTSVSKINQGLVPILDNAVEKNILVDLQDVFQRFLFDTSTILMTGYDLKCLSIEMPKVDFGDAVDGVSDAIFYRHVKPACGSYNIEEFRPERWISASGRLKHEPSYKFLAFNAGPRTCLGKKLTFLQMKTVAVNIIQNYEIQVVEGHKTEPVPSVLLRMQHGLKVRVAKI
;
A
#
# COMPACT_ATOMS: atom_id res chain seq x y z
N MET A 1 -5.19 10.53 20.91
CA MET A 1 -6.03 10.56 19.70
C MET A 1 -5.23 10.98 18.47
N ALA A 2 -4.47 12.10 18.49
CA ALA A 2 -3.53 12.47 17.42
C ALA A 2 -2.45 11.42 17.09
N MET A 3 -2.00 10.65 18.10
CA MET A 3 -1.04 9.54 17.94
C MET A 3 -1.65 8.28 17.26
N ILE A 4 -2.98 8.15 17.28
CA ILE A 4 -3.72 7.07 16.60
C ILE A 4 -3.91 7.43 15.12
N ILE A 5 -4.02 8.72 14.78
CA ILE A 5 -4.14 9.17 13.39
C ILE A 5 -2.76 9.18 12.70
N GLY A 6 -1.68 9.51 13.42
CA GLY A 6 -0.30 9.46 12.90
C GLY A 6 0.31 8.05 12.72
N PHE A 7 -0.44 6.96 12.95
CA PHE A 7 0.02 5.60 12.67
C PHE A 7 -0.92 4.83 11.71
N LEU A 8 -2.03 5.45 11.27
CA LEU A 8 -2.62 5.12 9.96
C LEU A 8 -1.58 5.26 8.82
N ASP A 9 -0.44 5.89 9.10
CA ASP A 9 0.79 5.88 8.32
C ASP A 9 1.26 4.50 7.88
N ILE A 10 0.99 3.47 8.68
CA ILE A 10 1.23 2.09 8.29
C ILE A 10 0.10 1.58 7.40
N PHE A 11 -1.17 1.85 7.69
CA PHE A 11 -2.27 1.42 6.81
C PHE A 11 -2.11 1.94 5.38
N ILE A 12 -1.73 3.21 5.25
CA ILE A 12 -1.48 3.86 3.95
C ILE A 12 -0.12 3.44 3.37
N ALA A 13 0.83 2.90 4.13
CA ALA A 13 2.07 2.36 3.57
C ALA A 13 2.00 0.86 3.22
N PHE A 14 1.11 0.14 3.87
CA PHE A 14 1.11 -1.32 3.89
C PHE A 14 0.02 -1.91 2.96
N ILE A 15 -1.02 -1.11 2.68
CA ILE A 15 -1.91 -1.34 1.52
C ILE A 15 -1.20 -0.92 0.20
N PHE A 16 -0.02 -0.32 0.27
CA PHE A 16 0.74 0.25 -0.86
C PHE A 16 1.85 -0.65 -1.44
N PHE A 17 1.59 -1.96 -1.53
CA PHE A 17 2.30 -2.93 -2.39
C PHE A 17 3.47 -3.70 -1.77
N LEU A 18 3.38 -5.02 -1.91
CA LEU A 18 4.45 -5.87 -2.47
C LEU A 18 4.00 -7.27 -2.93
N VAL A 19 2.70 -7.59 -3.00
CA VAL A 19 2.26 -8.85 -3.66
C VAL A 19 1.31 -8.63 -4.83
N PHE A 20 0.43 -7.62 -4.82
CA PHE A 20 -0.64 -7.55 -5.83
C PHE A 20 -0.57 -6.48 -6.92
N ARG A 21 0.25 -5.44 -6.78
CA ARG A 21 0.45 -4.47 -7.89
C ARG A 21 1.30 -5.01 -9.04
N CYS A 22 1.86 -6.20 -8.85
CA CYS A 22 2.73 -6.86 -9.80
C CYS A 22 2.00 -7.97 -10.58
N LEU A 23 1.00 -8.64 -9.99
CA LEU A 23 0.26 -9.72 -10.68
C LEU A 23 -1.02 -9.29 -11.41
N LEU A 24 -1.66 -8.17 -11.04
CA LEU A 24 -3.05 -7.92 -11.46
C LEU A 24 -3.32 -6.60 -12.20
N LEU A 25 -2.37 -5.66 -12.24
CA LEU A 25 -2.46 -4.50 -13.13
C LEU A 25 -1.81 -4.72 -14.51
N TYR A 26 -1.37 -5.95 -14.78
CA TYR A 26 -0.72 -6.36 -16.03
C TYR A 26 -1.59 -6.08 -17.27
N LYS A 27 -2.94 -6.12 -17.16
CA LYS A 27 -3.79 -6.39 -18.33
C LYS A 27 -4.87 -5.37 -18.69
N GLN A 28 -5.08 -4.27 -17.95
CA GLN A 28 -6.37 -3.55 -18.13
C GLN A 28 -6.44 -2.04 -17.97
N THR A 29 -5.40 -1.29 -18.36
CA THR A 29 -5.62 0.14 -18.68
C THR A 29 -4.82 0.55 -19.93
N HIS A 30 -5.53 0.73 -21.05
CA HIS A 30 -4.96 1.15 -22.34
C HIS A 30 -5.55 2.50 -22.80
N LYS A 31 -4.69 3.42 -23.26
CA LYS A 31 -4.72 4.03 -24.59
C LYS A 31 -3.43 4.85 -24.85
N PHE A 32 -2.73 4.53 -25.94
CA PHE A 32 -1.56 5.22 -26.50
C PHE A 32 -2.01 6.23 -27.59
N CYS A 33 -1.38 7.41 -27.66
CA CYS A 33 -1.60 8.38 -28.75
C CYS A 33 -0.43 8.31 -29.75
N PRO A 34 -0.62 7.84 -31.00
CA PRO A 34 0.50 7.48 -31.89
C PRO A 34 1.23 8.63 -32.60
N ARG A 35 0.89 9.91 -32.36
CA ARG A 35 1.25 10.99 -33.30
C ARG A 35 2.53 11.79 -33.02
N THR A 36 3.15 11.72 -31.84
CA THR A 36 4.23 12.69 -31.51
C THR A 36 5.58 12.12 -31.09
N GLY A 37 5.73 10.81 -30.81
CA GLY A 37 7.04 10.20 -30.53
C GLY A 37 7.88 10.87 -29.42
N GLN A 38 7.28 11.69 -28.55
CA GLN A 38 7.93 12.42 -27.45
C GLN A 38 7.11 12.30 -26.17
N PHE A 39 7.79 12.06 -25.04
CA PHE A 39 7.22 12.02 -23.69
C PHE A 39 6.82 13.44 -23.26
N LEU A 40 5.56 13.81 -23.47
CA LEU A 40 4.97 15.03 -22.94
C LEU A 40 3.57 14.72 -22.43
N GLY A 41 3.36 14.97 -21.15
CA GLY A 41 2.06 14.78 -20.51
C GLY A 41 2.00 15.39 -19.12
N CYS A 42 2.39 16.66 -18.98
CA CYS A 42 1.87 17.50 -17.91
C CYS A 42 0.38 17.64 -18.19
N PHE A 43 -0.46 16.78 -17.62
CA PHE A 43 -1.91 16.87 -17.83
C PHE A 43 -2.43 18.04 -17.00
N ARG A 44 -2.83 19.13 -17.68
CA ARG A 44 -3.50 20.26 -17.05
C ARG A 44 -4.97 19.91 -16.85
N VAL A 45 -5.36 19.60 -15.62
CA VAL A 45 -6.78 19.47 -15.28
C VAL A 45 -7.27 20.81 -14.78
N CYS A 46 -8.12 21.48 -15.55
CA CYS A 46 -8.91 22.61 -15.07
C CYS A 46 -10.12 22.06 -14.32
N SER A 47 -9.96 21.80 -13.02
CA SER A 47 -11.08 21.90 -12.09
C SER A 47 -11.23 23.38 -11.72
N SER A 48 -12.46 23.85 -11.53
CA SER A 48 -12.90 25.25 -11.62
C SER A 48 -12.16 26.34 -10.80
N LYS A 49 -11.11 26.02 -10.02
CA LYS A 49 -10.22 27.00 -9.35
C LYS A 49 -8.73 26.62 -9.25
N SER A 50 -8.28 25.46 -9.75
CA SER A 50 -6.89 24.99 -9.56
C SER A 50 -6.34 24.25 -10.79
N ILE A 51 -5.08 24.52 -11.15
CA ILE A 51 -4.33 23.76 -12.15
C ILE A 51 -3.62 22.62 -11.44
N VAL A 52 -4.01 21.38 -11.72
CA VAL A 52 -3.28 20.19 -11.28
C VAL A 52 -2.37 19.75 -12.43
N SER A 53 -1.09 19.57 -12.14
CA SER A 53 -0.09 19.01 -13.06
C SER A 53 0.38 17.67 -12.52
N THR A 54 0.32 16.62 -13.34
CA THR A 54 0.81 15.28 -12.98
C THR A 54 2.06 14.93 -13.80
N THR A 55 2.96 14.17 -13.19
CA THR A 55 4.18 13.67 -13.85
C THR A 55 4.43 12.23 -13.47
N VAL A 56 5.01 11.48 -14.39
CA VAL A 56 5.54 10.13 -14.17
C VAL A 56 7.02 10.01 -14.54
N ASP A 57 7.61 11.10 -15.02
CA ASP A 57 9.01 11.13 -15.42
C ASP A 57 9.88 11.00 -14.17
N PRO A 58 10.74 9.98 -14.06
CA PRO A 58 11.61 9.77 -12.91
C PRO A 58 12.49 10.99 -12.59
N VAL A 59 12.89 11.79 -13.59
CA VAL A 59 13.69 13.01 -13.40
C VAL A 59 12.87 14.09 -12.69
N ASN A 60 11.63 14.31 -13.14
CA ASN A 60 10.71 15.26 -12.50
C ASN A 60 10.35 14.80 -11.09
N ILE A 61 10.09 13.51 -10.91
CA ILE A 61 9.79 12.92 -9.59
C ILE A 61 10.99 13.12 -8.66
N HIS A 62 12.20 12.85 -9.11
CA HIS A 62 13.42 13.07 -8.33
C HIS A 62 13.62 14.54 -7.97
N TYR A 63 13.35 15.46 -8.91
CA TYR A 63 13.44 16.89 -8.67
C TYR A 63 12.45 17.34 -7.60
N ILE A 64 11.18 16.95 -7.72
CA ILE A 64 10.09 17.33 -6.81
C ILE A 64 10.28 16.72 -5.42
N LEU A 65 10.54 15.41 -5.36
CA LEU A 65 10.55 14.69 -4.09
C LEU A 65 11.92 14.64 -3.41
N SER A 66 13.00 15.01 -4.10
CA SER A 66 14.36 14.94 -3.54
C SER A 66 15.11 16.26 -3.70
N SER A 67 15.51 16.62 -4.93
CA SER A 67 16.51 17.69 -5.15
C SER A 67 15.99 19.10 -4.89
N ASN A 68 14.68 19.33 -4.99
CA ASN A 68 14.06 20.65 -4.80
C ASN A 68 12.86 20.59 -3.83
N PHE A 69 12.90 19.64 -2.91
CA PHE A 69 11.79 19.26 -2.03
C PHE A 69 11.11 20.43 -1.30
N VAL A 70 11.88 21.38 -0.77
CA VAL A 70 11.38 22.53 0.00
C VAL A 70 10.42 23.41 -0.82
N ASN A 71 10.58 23.45 -2.14
CA ASN A 71 9.74 24.23 -3.05
C ASN A 71 8.45 23.51 -3.48
N TYR A 72 8.23 22.28 -3.03
CA TYR A 72 7.04 21.48 -3.34
C TYR A 72 6.29 21.05 -2.06
N PRO A 73 5.67 22.01 -1.32
CA PRO A 73 4.74 21.67 -0.25
C PRO A 73 3.49 21.01 -0.84
N LYS A 74 2.76 20.24 -0.02
CA LYS A 74 1.47 19.67 -0.44
C LYS A 74 0.41 20.76 -0.54
N GLY A 75 0.45 21.71 0.39
CA GLY A 75 -0.37 22.91 0.38
C GLY A 75 -1.81 22.70 0.87
N MET A 76 -2.53 23.81 0.98
CA MET A 76 -3.86 23.85 1.61
C MET A 76 -4.91 23.05 0.85
N GLU A 77 -4.82 22.97 -0.48
CA GLU A 77 -5.76 22.17 -1.27
C GLU A 77 -5.59 20.68 -0.98
N PHE A 78 -4.35 20.20 -0.82
CA PHE A 78 -4.11 18.82 -0.39
C PHE A 78 -4.65 18.57 1.03
N LYS A 79 -4.42 19.51 1.96
CA LYS A 79 -4.93 19.41 3.33
C LYS A 79 -6.47 19.32 3.37
N LYS A 80 -7.18 20.08 2.52
CA LYS A 80 -8.65 20.01 2.39
C LYS A 80 -9.13 18.65 1.87
N ILE A 81 -8.43 18.07 0.90
CA ILE A 81 -8.78 16.75 0.34
C ILE A 81 -8.72 15.67 1.42
N PHE A 82 -7.74 15.76 2.32
CA PHE A 82 -7.49 14.78 3.37
C PHE A 82 -7.85 15.30 4.78
N GLU A 83 -8.79 16.23 4.90
CA GLU A 83 -9.17 16.87 6.17
C GLU A 83 -9.49 15.86 7.28
N VAL A 84 -10.05 14.70 6.91
CA VAL A 84 -10.34 13.58 7.81
C VAL A 84 -9.11 13.03 8.57
N ILE A 85 -7.91 13.22 8.02
CA ILE A 85 -6.63 12.78 8.62
C ILE A 85 -5.99 13.92 9.46
N GLU A 86 -6.68 15.06 9.57
CA GLU A 86 -6.25 16.22 10.37
C GLU A 86 -4.78 16.61 10.10
N ASP A 87 -4.01 16.88 11.16
CA ASP A 87 -2.60 17.27 11.12
C ASP A 87 -1.64 16.07 11.24
N ALA A 88 -1.97 14.96 10.57
CA ALA A 88 -1.03 13.84 10.42
C ALA A 88 0.14 14.19 9.47
N ILE A 89 1.21 13.39 9.50
CA ILE A 89 2.44 13.58 8.71
C ILE A 89 2.16 13.69 7.20
N PHE A 90 1.05 13.11 6.74
CA PHE A 90 0.58 13.18 5.36
C PHE A 90 0.04 14.55 4.96
N ASN A 91 -0.50 15.32 5.88
CA ASN A 91 -1.21 16.56 5.58
C ASN A 91 -0.44 17.82 5.93
N ILE A 92 0.54 17.70 6.82
CA ILE A 92 1.36 18.81 7.28
C ILE A 92 2.59 19.03 6.38
N ASP A 93 3.09 20.27 6.39
CA ASP A 93 4.25 20.75 5.62
C ASP A 93 5.23 21.52 6.53
N SER A 94 6.39 21.87 5.98
CA SER A 94 7.39 22.74 6.61
C SER A 94 7.84 22.25 8.01
N GLY A 95 8.06 23.15 8.97
CA GLY A 95 8.62 22.81 10.29
C GLY A 95 7.80 21.77 11.05
N MET A 96 6.47 21.85 11.02
CA MET A 96 5.60 20.85 11.67
C MET A 96 5.81 19.45 11.07
N TRP A 97 5.95 19.37 9.74
CA TRP A 97 6.26 18.11 9.09
C TRP A 97 7.62 17.59 9.49
N GLU A 98 8.63 18.45 9.55
CA GLU A 98 10.00 18.08 9.93
C GLU A 98 10.04 17.54 11.37
N ASP A 99 9.38 18.21 12.31
CA ASP A 99 9.31 17.80 13.71
C ASP A 99 8.64 16.43 13.86
N MET A 100 7.48 16.23 13.22
CA MET A 100 6.76 14.96 13.25
C MET A 100 7.57 13.86 12.55
N ARG A 101 8.21 14.20 11.42
CA ARG A 101 9.05 13.28 10.66
C ARG A 101 10.26 12.80 11.44
N ASN A 102 10.97 13.71 12.11
CA ASN A 102 12.14 13.39 12.92
C ASN A 102 11.76 12.54 14.13
N SER A 103 10.66 12.90 14.80
CA SER A 103 10.12 12.14 15.93
C SER A 103 9.72 10.71 15.52
N SER A 104 8.95 10.57 14.45
CA SER A 104 8.54 9.25 13.95
C SER A 104 9.75 8.45 13.43
N HIS A 105 10.69 9.10 12.73
CA HIS A 105 11.91 8.42 12.27
C HIS A 105 12.72 7.85 13.45
N ALA A 106 12.83 8.61 14.55
CA ALA A 106 13.50 8.13 15.76
C ALA A 106 12.83 6.87 16.30
N ILE A 107 11.50 6.81 16.37
CA ILE A 107 10.74 5.64 16.85
C ILE A 107 10.96 4.42 15.92
N PHE A 108 10.73 4.59 14.61
CA PHE A 108 10.80 3.49 13.64
C PHE A 108 12.22 2.93 13.46
N SER A 109 13.24 3.72 13.81
CA SER A 109 14.64 3.31 13.75
C SER A 109 15.08 2.50 14.98
N ARG A 110 14.32 2.53 16.09
CA ARG A 110 14.70 1.78 17.30
C ARG A 110 14.57 0.27 17.09
N GLN A 111 15.54 -0.48 17.60
CA GLN A 111 15.57 -1.94 17.48
C GLN A 111 14.46 -2.63 18.26
N ASP A 112 14.09 -2.10 19.43
CA ASP A 112 12.99 -2.65 20.24
C ASP A 112 11.64 -2.49 19.54
N PHE A 113 11.38 -1.35 18.91
CA PHE A 113 10.20 -1.14 18.07
C PHE A 113 10.19 -2.09 16.86
N GLN A 114 11.33 -2.26 16.18
CA GLN A 114 11.43 -3.21 15.07
C GLN A 114 11.22 -4.66 15.54
N SER A 115 11.71 -5.03 16.72
CA SER A 115 11.51 -6.34 17.33
C SER A 115 10.04 -6.58 17.67
N LEU A 116 9.39 -5.59 18.29
CA LEU A 116 7.96 -5.62 18.59
C LEU A 116 7.11 -5.79 17.32
N TRP A 117 7.46 -5.09 16.24
CA TRP A 117 6.78 -5.24 14.95
C TRP A 117 6.80 -6.69 14.45
N VAL A 118 7.99 -7.31 14.50
CA VAL A 118 8.20 -8.67 14.01
C VAL A 118 7.49 -9.66 14.91
N SER A 119 7.60 -9.53 16.22
CA SER A 119 6.95 -10.44 17.17
C SER A 119 5.43 -10.37 17.06
N THR A 120 4.86 -9.17 16.94
CA THR A 120 3.43 -8.98 16.67
C THR A 120 3.01 -9.64 15.35
N SER A 121 3.81 -9.47 14.29
CA SER A 121 3.53 -10.09 12.98
C SER A 121 3.54 -11.62 13.06
N VAL A 122 4.57 -12.20 13.69
CA VAL A 122 4.70 -13.67 13.86
C VAL A 122 3.58 -14.21 14.74
N SER A 123 3.26 -13.52 15.85
CA SER A 123 2.14 -13.90 16.72
C SER A 123 0.83 -13.92 15.95
N LYS A 124 0.57 -12.88 15.15
CA LYS A 124 -0.67 -12.79 14.34
C LYS A 124 -0.72 -13.83 13.23
N ILE A 125 0.43 -14.23 12.67
CA ILE A 125 0.50 -15.36 11.73
C ILE A 125 0.04 -16.64 12.43
N ASN A 126 0.63 -16.95 13.57
CA ASN A 126 0.37 -18.21 14.28
C ASN A 126 -1.04 -18.29 14.89
N GLN A 127 -1.59 -17.15 15.33
CA GLN A 127 -2.87 -17.11 16.05
C GLN A 127 -4.06 -16.72 15.16
N GLY A 128 -3.82 -16.16 13.98
CA GLY A 128 -4.87 -15.70 13.08
C GLY A 128 -4.75 -16.33 11.68
N LEU A 129 -3.65 -16.06 10.97
CA LEU A 129 -3.49 -16.47 9.57
C LEU A 129 -3.50 -18.01 9.42
N VAL A 130 -2.62 -18.70 10.15
CA VAL A 130 -2.48 -20.17 10.08
C VAL A 130 -3.80 -20.87 10.44
N PRO A 131 -4.47 -20.56 11.56
CA PRO A 131 -5.76 -21.17 11.89
C PRO A 131 -6.85 -20.97 10.82
N ILE A 132 -6.89 -19.80 10.17
CA ILE A 132 -7.85 -19.55 9.08
C ILE A 132 -7.55 -20.42 7.87
N LEU A 133 -6.26 -20.50 7.47
CA LEU A 133 -5.85 -21.30 6.31
C LEU A 133 -6.03 -22.81 6.59
N ASP A 134 -5.69 -23.29 7.78
CA ASP A 134 -5.87 -24.69 8.18
C ASP A 134 -7.35 -25.08 8.21
N ASN A 135 -8.20 -24.24 8.80
CA ASN A 135 -9.65 -24.43 8.78
C ASN A 135 -10.20 -24.40 7.34
N ALA A 136 -9.60 -23.60 6.45
CA ALA A 136 -9.99 -23.56 5.05
C ALA A 136 -9.65 -24.85 4.30
N VAL A 137 -8.48 -25.42 4.58
CA VAL A 137 -8.07 -26.74 4.07
C VAL A 137 -9.02 -27.83 4.58
N GLU A 138 -9.25 -27.88 5.90
CA GLU A 138 -10.07 -28.90 6.55
C GLU A 138 -11.51 -28.91 6.01
N LYS A 139 -12.12 -27.73 5.87
CA LYS A 139 -13.51 -27.58 5.44
C LYS A 139 -13.68 -27.40 3.94
N ASN A 140 -12.57 -27.39 3.18
CA ASN A 140 -12.54 -27.12 1.74
C ASN A 140 -13.33 -25.86 1.35
N ILE A 141 -13.14 -24.77 2.12
CA ILE A 141 -13.79 -23.49 1.86
C ILE A 141 -12.88 -22.55 1.08
N LEU A 142 -13.49 -21.69 0.27
CA LEU A 142 -12.75 -20.64 -0.44
C LEU A 142 -12.34 -19.54 0.53
N VAL A 143 -11.12 -19.03 0.35
CA VAL A 143 -10.57 -17.93 1.15
C VAL A 143 -10.47 -16.69 0.27
N ASP A 144 -10.87 -15.54 0.81
CA ASP A 144 -10.54 -14.25 0.21
C ASP A 144 -9.22 -13.73 0.78
N LEU A 145 -8.12 -13.90 0.05
CA LEU A 145 -6.82 -13.46 0.53
C LEU A 145 -6.71 -11.93 0.64
N GLN A 146 -7.50 -11.17 -0.11
CA GLN A 146 -7.52 -9.72 0.04
C GLN A 146 -8.04 -9.34 1.44
N ASP A 147 -9.19 -9.89 1.82
CA ASP A 147 -9.82 -9.63 3.12
C ASP A 147 -8.93 -10.13 4.28
N VAL A 148 -8.37 -11.34 4.14
CA VAL A 148 -7.43 -11.91 5.12
C VAL A 148 -6.22 -11.00 5.34
N PHE A 149 -5.58 -10.52 4.28
CA PHE A 149 -4.41 -9.64 4.43
C PHE A 149 -4.77 -8.25 4.92
N GLN A 150 -5.94 -7.72 4.57
CA GLN A 150 -6.44 -6.45 5.12
C GLN A 150 -6.67 -6.57 6.64
N ARG A 151 -7.29 -7.65 7.11
CA ARG A 151 -7.50 -7.92 8.54
C ARG A 151 -6.20 -8.18 9.28
N PHE A 152 -5.28 -8.93 8.68
CA PHE A 152 -3.94 -9.16 9.23
C PHE A 152 -3.21 -7.84 9.45
N LEU A 153 -3.21 -6.98 8.44
CA LEU A 153 -2.63 -5.66 8.54
C LEU A 153 -3.35 -4.82 9.61
N PHE A 154 -4.67 -4.93 9.66
CA PHE A 154 -5.48 -4.15 10.58
C PHE A 154 -5.17 -4.46 12.05
N ASP A 155 -5.15 -5.74 12.39
CA ASP A 155 -4.80 -6.20 13.73
C ASP A 155 -3.36 -5.86 14.09
N THR A 156 -2.38 -6.17 13.21
CA THR A 156 -0.97 -5.91 13.53
C THR A 156 -0.68 -4.43 13.75
N SER A 157 -1.28 -3.56 12.95
CA SER A 157 -1.17 -2.11 13.12
C SER A 157 -1.83 -1.65 14.42
N THR A 158 -3.03 -2.13 14.73
CA THR A 158 -3.75 -1.72 15.94
C THR A 158 -3.03 -2.14 17.22
N ILE A 159 -2.44 -3.33 17.24
CA ILE A 159 -1.61 -3.80 18.36
C ILE A 159 -0.44 -2.86 18.59
N LEU A 160 0.24 -2.42 17.53
CA LEU A 160 1.39 -1.53 17.66
C LEU A 160 1.02 -0.12 18.10
N MET A 161 -0.19 0.32 17.75
CA MET A 161 -0.68 1.66 18.03
C MET A 161 -1.29 1.81 19.42
N THR A 162 -2.07 0.79 19.81
CA THR A 162 -2.93 0.86 20.99
C THR A 162 -2.57 -0.18 22.04
N GLY A 163 -1.72 -1.15 21.70
CA GLY A 163 -1.46 -2.33 22.52
C GLY A 163 -2.60 -3.35 22.51
N TYR A 164 -3.69 -3.10 21.76
CA TYR A 164 -4.89 -3.94 21.75
C TYR A 164 -5.03 -4.71 20.45
N ASP A 165 -5.37 -6.00 20.57
CA ASP A 165 -5.72 -6.85 19.45
C ASP A 165 -7.24 -6.87 19.25
N LEU A 166 -7.71 -6.28 18.14
CA LEU A 166 -9.14 -6.25 17.79
C LEU A 166 -9.65 -7.60 17.27
N LYS A 167 -8.75 -8.55 17.00
CA LYS A 167 -9.07 -9.91 16.53
C LYS A 167 -9.98 -9.90 15.30
N CYS A 168 -9.74 -8.96 14.38
CA CYS A 168 -10.45 -8.95 13.11
C CYS A 168 -10.02 -10.12 12.22
N LEU A 169 -8.80 -10.64 12.39
CA LEU A 169 -8.34 -11.87 11.78
C LEU A 169 -8.51 -13.06 12.74
N SER A 170 -9.69 -13.68 12.70
CA SER A 170 -10.03 -14.90 13.43
C SER A 170 -10.88 -15.84 12.57
N ILE A 171 -11.07 -17.09 12.99
CA ILE A 171 -11.85 -18.09 12.24
C ILE A 171 -13.30 -17.62 12.01
N GLU A 172 -13.87 -16.88 12.97
CA GLU A 172 -15.23 -16.35 12.90
C GLU A 172 -15.38 -15.27 11.82
N MET A 173 -14.27 -14.64 11.39
CA MET A 173 -14.24 -13.56 10.39
C MET A 173 -15.32 -12.49 10.65
N PRO A 174 -15.28 -11.81 11.83
CA PRO A 174 -16.33 -10.88 12.23
C PRO A 174 -16.47 -9.71 11.25
N LYS A 175 -17.64 -9.06 11.23
CA LYS A 175 -17.84 -7.83 10.45
C LYS A 175 -16.91 -6.73 10.98
N VAL A 176 -16.23 -6.01 10.08
CA VAL A 176 -15.28 -4.95 10.43
C VAL A 176 -15.79 -3.62 9.90
N ASP A 177 -16.66 -2.96 10.68
CA ASP A 177 -17.27 -1.68 10.29
C ASP A 177 -16.22 -0.59 10.00
N PHE A 178 -15.07 -0.63 10.68
CA PHE A 178 -13.97 0.29 10.41
C PHE A 178 -13.39 0.11 9.00
N GLY A 179 -13.26 -1.13 8.52
CA GLY A 179 -12.77 -1.41 7.17
C GLY A 179 -13.70 -0.84 6.10
N ASP A 180 -15.01 -1.05 6.27
CA ASP A 180 -16.04 -0.49 5.39
C ASP A 180 -15.99 1.05 5.37
N ALA A 181 -15.76 1.68 6.53
CA ALA A 181 -15.63 3.13 6.64
C ALA A 181 -14.37 3.65 5.92
N VAL A 182 -13.23 2.98 6.08
CA VAL A 182 -11.97 3.35 5.39
C VAL A 182 -12.11 3.22 3.89
N ASP A 183 -12.75 2.15 3.40
CA ASP A 183 -13.03 1.98 1.98
C ASP A 183 -13.96 3.10 1.46
N GLY A 184 -15.02 3.42 2.21
CA GLY A 184 -15.94 4.50 1.86
C GLY A 184 -15.26 5.88 1.77
N VAL A 185 -14.39 6.21 2.73
CA VAL A 185 -13.59 7.45 2.71
C VAL A 185 -12.60 7.46 1.54
N SER A 186 -11.90 6.36 1.32
CA SER A 186 -10.90 6.23 0.24
C SER A 186 -11.53 6.37 -1.14
N ASP A 187 -12.70 5.76 -1.34
CA ASP A 187 -13.46 5.88 -2.58
C ASP A 187 -13.99 7.31 -2.74
N ALA A 188 -14.54 7.91 -1.68
CA ALA A 188 -15.03 9.29 -1.73
C ALA A 188 -13.92 10.29 -2.10
N ILE A 189 -12.72 10.15 -1.51
CA ILE A 189 -11.56 10.98 -1.86
C ILE A 189 -11.18 10.78 -3.33
N PHE A 190 -11.12 9.53 -3.79
CA PHE A 190 -10.78 9.21 -5.17
C PHE A 190 -11.76 9.84 -6.17
N TYR A 191 -13.06 9.65 -5.96
CA TYR A 191 -14.10 10.15 -6.86
C TYR A 191 -14.24 11.67 -6.83
N ARG A 192 -14.06 12.31 -5.67
CA ARG A 192 -14.18 13.77 -5.54
C ARG A 192 -12.96 14.53 -6.05
N HIS A 193 -11.76 13.94 -5.93
CA HIS A 193 -10.52 14.70 -6.07
C HIS A 193 -9.48 14.11 -7.03
N VAL A 194 -9.62 12.84 -7.47
CA VAL A 194 -8.59 12.15 -8.25
C VAL A 194 -9.06 11.79 -9.67
N LYS A 195 -10.35 11.49 -9.86
CA LYS A 195 -10.94 11.19 -11.18
C LYS A 195 -11.37 12.51 -11.85
N PRO A 196 -10.52 13.22 -12.64
CA PRO A 196 -9.72 12.64 -13.72
C PRO A 196 -8.31 13.29 -13.93
N ALA A 197 -7.21 12.55 -13.70
CA ALA A 197 -5.95 12.68 -14.47
C ALA A 197 -4.89 11.64 -14.08
N CYS A 198 -4.94 10.47 -14.72
CA CYS A 198 -3.72 9.71 -14.93
C CYS A 198 -3.83 8.95 -16.25
N GLY A 199 -2.87 9.18 -17.14
CA GLY A 199 -2.62 8.31 -18.29
C GLY A 199 -2.03 6.99 -17.80
N SER A 200 -2.54 5.89 -18.32
CA SER A 200 -2.09 4.53 -18.02
C SER A 200 -0.72 4.23 -18.65
N TYR A 201 0.19 3.62 -17.88
CA TYR A 201 1.43 3.05 -18.40
C TYR A 201 1.28 1.54 -18.54
N ASN A 202 1.68 1.02 -19.69
CA ASN A 202 1.71 -0.41 -19.97
C ASN A 202 2.97 -1.02 -19.33
N ILE A 203 2.80 -1.72 -18.20
CA ILE A 203 3.81 -2.64 -17.67
C ILE A 203 3.30 -4.04 -17.97
N GLU A 204 3.62 -4.52 -19.16
CA GLU A 204 3.04 -5.74 -19.72
C GLU A 204 3.63 -7.02 -19.09
N GLU A 205 4.38 -6.99 -17.97
CA GLU A 205 4.80 -8.25 -17.34
C GLU A 205 5.12 -8.26 -15.83
N PHE A 206 4.48 -9.18 -15.09
CA PHE A 206 4.97 -9.63 -13.79
C PHE A 206 6.26 -10.42 -14.00
N ARG A 207 7.40 -9.76 -13.78
CA ARG A 207 8.72 -10.34 -14.01
C ARG A 207 9.64 -10.06 -12.83
N PRO A 208 9.58 -10.86 -11.75
CA PRO A 208 10.39 -10.64 -10.55
C PRO A 208 11.91 -10.67 -10.84
N GLU A 209 12.33 -11.42 -11.86
CA GLU A 209 13.73 -11.54 -12.32
C GLU A 209 14.30 -10.20 -12.79
N ARG A 210 13.44 -9.23 -13.15
CA ARG A 210 13.85 -7.87 -13.53
C ARG A 210 14.72 -7.24 -12.44
N TRP A 211 14.44 -7.54 -11.17
CA TRP A 211 15.12 -7.02 -10.00
C TRP A 211 16.32 -7.87 -9.56
N ILE A 212 16.66 -8.93 -10.29
CA ILE A 212 17.75 -9.86 -9.96
C ILE A 212 18.86 -9.70 -11.02
N SER A 213 20.10 -9.50 -10.57
CA SER A 213 21.28 -9.43 -11.44
C SER A 213 21.60 -10.81 -12.03
N ALA A 214 22.41 -10.84 -13.09
CA ALA A 214 22.93 -12.10 -13.63
C ALA A 214 23.72 -12.91 -12.56
N SER A 215 24.24 -12.24 -11.53
CA SER A 215 24.91 -12.86 -10.38
C SER A 215 23.97 -13.28 -9.24
N GLY A 216 22.65 -13.21 -9.42
CA GLY A 216 21.65 -13.59 -8.42
C GLY A 216 21.45 -12.57 -7.28
N ARG A 217 22.05 -11.38 -7.37
CA ARG A 217 21.91 -10.32 -6.34
C ARG A 217 20.73 -9.41 -6.67
N LEU A 218 20.10 -8.86 -5.63
CA LEU A 218 19.08 -7.83 -5.82
C LEU A 218 19.70 -6.57 -6.43
N LYS A 219 19.13 -6.11 -7.55
CA LYS A 219 19.47 -4.84 -8.17
C LYS A 219 18.90 -3.71 -7.33
N HIS A 220 19.74 -2.75 -6.97
CA HIS A 220 19.27 -1.51 -6.40
C HIS A 220 18.69 -0.62 -7.50
N GLU A 221 17.43 -0.27 -7.38
CA GLU A 221 16.79 0.73 -8.25
C GLU A 221 16.33 1.93 -7.41
N PRO A 222 16.62 3.16 -7.84
CA PRO A 222 16.21 4.35 -7.10
C PRO A 222 14.70 4.44 -6.92
N SER A 223 14.24 4.81 -5.72
CA SER A 223 12.80 4.86 -5.38
C SER A 223 11.98 5.80 -6.28
N TYR A 224 12.59 6.83 -6.89
CA TYR A 224 11.88 7.74 -7.81
C TYR A 224 11.55 7.11 -9.17
N LYS A 225 12.11 5.94 -9.50
CA LYS A 225 11.67 5.11 -10.64
C LYS A 225 10.51 4.20 -10.29
N PHE A 226 10.33 3.89 -9.00
CA PHE A 226 9.28 3.02 -8.49
C PHE A 226 8.79 3.51 -7.12
N LEU A 227 7.79 4.39 -7.14
CA LEU A 227 7.30 5.14 -5.98
C LEU A 227 6.44 4.34 -4.98
N ALA A 228 6.66 3.03 -4.81
CA ALA A 228 5.87 2.22 -3.88
C ALA A 228 5.93 2.73 -2.42
N PHE A 229 7.05 3.32 -2.03
CA PHE A 229 7.24 3.91 -0.70
C PHE A 229 7.63 5.39 -0.79
N ASN A 230 7.18 6.11 -1.82
CA ASN A 230 7.64 7.48 -2.14
C ASN A 230 9.18 7.57 -2.33
N ALA A 231 9.71 8.78 -2.40
CA ALA A 231 11.15 9.05 -2.56
C ALA A 231 11.58 10.28 -1.74
N GLY A 232 12.90 10.46 -1.62
CA GLY A 232 13.53 11.61 -0.93
C GLY A 232 13.04 11.77 0.51
N PRO A 233 12.92 13.01 1.04
CA PRO A 233 12.46 13.26 2.41
C PRO A 233 11.07 12.69 2.72
N ARG A 234 10.23 12.44 1.70
CA ARG A 234 8.90 11.82 1.86
C ARG A 234 8.89 10.29 1.79
N THR A 235 10.05 9.63 1.69
CA THR A 235 10.14 8.16 1.70
C THR A 235 9.41 7.59 2.92
N CYS A 236 8.63 6.52 2.78
CA CYS A 236 7.88 5.96 3.91
C CYS A 236 8.82 5.48 5.04
N LEU A 237 8.50 5.84 6.29
CA LEU A 237 9.22 5.40 7.48
C LEU A 237 9.05 3.90 7.74
N GLY A 238 7.88 3.36 7.42
CA GLY A 238 7.55 1.94 7.58
C GLY A 238 8.18 1.01 6.55
N LYS A 239 8.87 1.53 5.51
CA LYS A 239 9.36 0.72 4.36
C LYS A 239 10.06 -0.57 4.79
N LYS A 240 11.04 -0.48 5.70
CA LYS A 240 11.82 -1.64 6.16
C LYS A 240 10.94 -2.67 6.88
N LEU A 241 10.05 -2.20 7.74
CA LEU A 241 9.14 -3.05 8.53
C LEU A 241 8.11 -3.74 7.62
N THR A 242 7.61 -3.02 6.62
CA THR A 242 6.72 -3.58 5.59
C THR A 242 7.38 -4.73 4.86
N PHE A 243 8.59 -4.53 4.32
CA PHE A 243 9.31 -5.62 3.66
C PHE A 243 9.52 -6.82 4.58
N LEU A 244 9.76 -6.60 5.88
CA LEU A 244 9.98 -7.68 6.82
C LEU A 244 8.71 -8.48 7.09
N GLN A 245 7.61 -7.81 7.44
CA GLN A 245 6.32 -8.48 7.67
C GLN A 245 5.83 -9.19 6.40
N MET A 246 6.00 -8.60 5.22
CA MET A 246 5.63 -9.24 3.96
C MET A 246 6.45 -10.49 3.66
N LYS A 247 7.76 -10.47 3.93
CA LYS A 247 8.60 -11.66 3.80
C LYS A 247 8.19 -12.74 4.79
N THR A 248 7.89 -12.39 6.04
CA THR A 248 7.45 -13.35 7.04
C THR A 248 6.15 -14.04 6.63
N VAL A 249 5.15 -13.28 6.17
CA VAL A 249 3.88 -13.83 5.67
C VAL A 249 4.11 -14.68 4.41
N ALA A 250 4.86 -14.18 3.43
CA ALA A 250 5.11 -14.91 2.19
C ALA A 250 5.85 -16.23 2.42
N VAL A 251 6.89 -16.24 3.28
CA VAL A 251 7.63 -17.45 3.64
C VAL A 251 6.70 -18.45 4.33
N ASN A 252 5.88 -18.01 5.29
CA ASN A 252 4.93 -18.88 5.97
C ASN A 252 3.93 -19.52 4.99
N ILE A 253 3.40 -18.75 4.05
CA ILE A 253 2.45 -19.27 3.05
C ILE A 253 3.15 -20.26 2.10
N ILE A 254 4.25 -19.84 1.46
CA ILE A 254 4.96 -20.64 0.44
C ILE A 254 5.47 -21.97 0.99
N GLN A 255 5.87 -22.02 2.27
CA GLN A 255 6.42 -23.23 2.87
C GLN A 255 5.36 -24.24 3.32
N ASN A 256 4.12 -23.81 3.55
CA ASN A 256 3.10 -24.65 4.20
C ASN A 256 1.85 -24.88 3.35
N TYR A 257 1.60 -24.03 2.35
CA TYR A 257 0.35 -24.04 1.60
C TYR A 257 0.56 -23.91 0.09
N GLU A 258 -0.22 -24.69 -0.65
CA GLU A 258 -0.48 -24.48 -2.06
C GLU A 258 -1.71 -23.58 -2.22
N ILE A 259 -1.57 -22.50 -3.00
CA ILE A 259 -2.63 -21.51 -3.22
C ILE A 259 -3.03 -21.53 -4.68
N GLN A 260 -4.29 -21.85 -4.95
CA GLN A 260 -4.86 -21.87 -6.29
C GLN A 260 -5.96 -20.82 -6.42
N VAL A 261 -5.80 -19.87 -7.36
CA VAL A 261 -6.86 -18.91 -7.67
C VAL A 261 -8.06 -19.64 -8.29
N VAL A 262 -9.27 -19.28 -7.87
CA VAL A 262 -10.50 -19.88 -8.38
C VAL A 262 -10.62 -19.67 -9.90
N GLU A 263 -10.99 -20.71 -10.63
CA GLU A 263 -11.17 -20.65 -12.08
C GLU A 263 -12.22 -19.59 -12.45
N GLY A 264 -11.93 -18.79 -13.48
CA GLY A 264 -12.81 -17.71 -13.92
C GLY A 264 -12.90 -16.52 -12.96
N HIS A 265 -12.06 -16.44 -11.92
CA HIS A 265 -12.03 -15.30 -11.01
C HIS A 265 -11.73 -14.00 -11.77
N LYS A 266 -12.65 -13.03 -11.65
CA LYS A 266 -12.52 -11.71 -12.27
C LYS A 266 -11.66 -10.81 -11.40
N THR A 267 -10.63 -10.25 -12.01
CA THR A 267 -9.76 -9.30 -11.36
C THR A 267 -9.96 -7.91 -11.96
N GLU A 268 -10.80 -7.12 -11.29
CA GLU A 268 -11.09 -5.74 -11.67
C GLU A 268 -10.68 -4.82 -10.53
N PRO A 269 -9.96 -3.71 -10.81
CA PRO A 269 -9.56 -2.77 -9.76
C PRO A 269 -10.75 -1.89 -9.37
N VAL A 270 -10.87 -1.60 -8.07
CA VAL A 270 -11.74 -0.52 -7.60
C VAL A 270 -11.02 0.82 -7.78
N PRO A 271 -11.66 1.83 -8.40
CA PRO A 271 -11.15 3.19 -8.41
C PRO A 271 -11.17 3.78 -6.98
N SER A 272 -10.03 3.70 -6.29
CA SER A 272 -9.87 4.08 -4.89
C SER A 272 -8.46 4.60 -4.64
N VAL A 273 -8.27 5.36 -3.56
CA VAL A 273 -6.94 5.75 -3.07
C VAL A 273 -6.11 4.51 -2.71
N LEU A 274 -6.79 3.45 -2.27
CA LEU A 274 -6.21 2.15 -1.96
C LEU A 274 -6.55 1.16 -3.06
N LEU A 275 -5.55 0.69 -3.81
CA LEU A 275 -5.80 -0.27 -4.88
C LEU A 275 -6.28 -1.60 -4.31
N ARG A 276 -7.55 -1.92 -4.59
CA ARG A 276 -8.22 -3.15 -4.17
C ARG A 276 -8.92 -3.81 -5.35
N MET A 277 -9.13 -5.12 -5.27
CA MET A 277 -9.92 -5.90 -6.22
C MET A 277 -11.40 -5.78 -5.87
N GLN A 278 -12.23 -5.46 -6.86
CA GLN A 278 -13.68 -5.34 -6.76
C GLN A 278 -14.34 -6.62 -6.22
N HIS A 279 -13.73 -7.78 -6.45
CA HIS A 279 -14.26 -9.09 -6.09
C HIS A 279 -13.36 -9.85 -5.09
N GLY A 280 -12.44 -9.14 -4.43
CA GLY A 280 -11.41 -9.74 -3.59
C GLY A 280 -10.47 -10.65 -4.38
N LEU A 281 -9.76 -11.55 -3.71
CA LEU A 281 -8.97 -12.61 -4.32
C LEU A 281 -9.36 -13.97 -3.77
N LYS A 282 -10.24 -14.66 -4.48
CA LYS A 282 -10.77 -15.95 -4.04
C LYS A 282 -9.82 -17.07 -4.43
N VAL A 283 -9.39 -17.86 -3.45
CA VAL A 283 -8.46 -18.97 -3.62
C VAL A 283 -8.96 -20.25 -2.96
N ARG A 284 -8.52 -21.40 -3.47
CA ARG A 284 -8.45 -22.66 -2.74
C ARG A 284 -7.07 -22.77 -2.10
N VAL A 285 -7.05 -23.35 -0.91
CA VAL A 285 -5.84 -23.56 -0.12
C VAL A 285 -5.70 -25.06 0.09
N ALA A 286 -4.51 -25.59 -0.16
CA ALA A 286 -4.14 -26.97 0.18
C ALA A 286 -2.86 -26.96 1.01
N LYS A 287 -2.63 -28.03 1.76
CA LYS A 287 -1.44 -28.22 2.60
C LYS A 287 -0.32 -28.83 1.77
N ILE A 288 0.91 -28.32 1.93
CA ILE A 288 2.13 -28.93 1.36
C ILE A 288 2.64 -30.03 2.30
#